data_AF-V5HH02-F1
#
_entry.id   AF-V5HH02-F1
#
_cell.length_a   1.000
_cell.length_b   1.000
_cell.length_c   1.000
_cell.angle_alpha   90.00
_cell.angle_beta   90.00
_cell.angle_gamma   90.00
#
_symmetry.space_group_name_H-M   'P 1'
#
loop_
_entity.id
_entity.type
_entity.pdbx_description
1 polymer ?
#
loop_
_entity_poly.entity_id
_entity_poly.type
_entity_poly.pdbx_seq_one_letter_code
_entity_poly.pdbx_strand_id
1 'polypeptide(L)'
;MKLSEMEQRQIIKLASDACCSRNHNVCVELSKAEFELSDTGIEFYHTRFKLDSKQADHRYLVAKILIRDKAWTLLIAHRDQHDMFEGWHTHPAIETLGNQLHQLIAEVENDPQGLIW
;
A
#
# COMPACT_ATOMS: atom_id res chain seq x y z
N MET A 1 -16.64 -6.29 8.21
CA MET A 1 -16.04 -7.04 9.33
C MET A 1 -14.87 -6.20 9.82
N LYS A 2 -14.81 -5.87 11.12
CA LYS A 2 -13.75 -4.99 11.66
C LYS A 2 -12.58 -5.85 12.13
N LEU A 3 -11.35 -5.40 11.91
CA LEU A 3 -10.15 -6.09 12.40
C LEU A 3 -10.11 -6.12 13.94
N SER A 4 -9.69 -7.23 14.53
CA SER A 4 -9.39 -7.30 15.97
C SER A 4 -8.17 -6.44 16.31
N GLU A 5 -8.01 -6.07 17.59
CA GLU A 5 -6.85 -5.28 18.03
C GLU A 5 -5.51 -5.99 17.74
N MET A 6 -5.47 -7.31 17.84
CA MET A 6 -4.26 -8.09 17.54
C MET A 6 -3.92 -8.01 16.04
N GLU A 7 -4.91 -8.18 15.17
CA GLU A 7 -4.74 -8.06 13.71
C GLU A 7 -4.32 -6.64 13.31
N GLN A 8 -4.93 -5.61 13.92
CA GLN A 8 -4.54 -4.22 13.70
C GLN A 8 -3.09 -3.97 14.09
N ARG A 9 -2.65 -4.43 15.27
CA ARG A 9 -1.24 -4.28 15.69
C ARG A 9 -0.29 -5.01 14.75
N GLN A 10 -0.66 -6.21 14.31
CA GLN A 10 0.14 -6.99 13.37
C GLN A 10 0.27 -6.28 12.01
N ILE A 11 -0.83 -5.81 11.44
CA ILE A 11 -0.82 -5.17 10.12
C ILE A 11 -0.09 -3.83 10.14
N ILE A 12 -0.24 -3.04 11.22
CA ILE A 12 0.48 -1.78 11.41
C ILE A 12 1.98 -2.03 11.47
N LYS A 13 2.41 -3.03 12.26
CA LYS A 13 3.83 -3.36 12.38
C LYS A 13 4.42 -3.73 11.02
N LEU A 14 3.77 -4.65 10.30
CA LEU A 14 4.24 -5.11 9.00
C LEU A 14 4.30 -3.98 7.96
N ALA A 15 3.26 -3.15 7.89
CA ALA A 15 3.24 -2.02 6.96
C ALA A 15 4.26 -0.93 7.33
N SER A 16 4.49 -0.71 8.62
CA SER A 16 5.54 0.20 9.10
C SER A 16 6.92 -0.29 8.67
N ASP A 17 7.23 -1.57 8.88
CA ASP A 17 8.51 -2.15 8.48
C ASP A 17 8.70 -2.05 6.95
N ALA A 18 7.68 -2.37 6.17
CA ALA A 18 7.70 -2.27 4.70
C ALA A 18 7.89 -0.82 4.21
N CYS A 19 7.15 0.14 4.76
CA CYS A 19 7.31 1.55 4.36
C CYS A 19 8.68 2.11 4.79
N CYS A 20 9.19 1.73 5.97
CA CYS A 20 10.54 2.09 6.41
C CYS A 20 11.60 1.54 5.45
N SER A 21 11.47 0.27 5.05
CA SER A 21 12.36 -0.39 4.09
C SER A 21 12.33 0.32 2.73
N ARG A 22 11.15 0.58 2.18
CA ARG A 22 10.99 1.29 0.90
C ARG A 22 11.51 2.72 0.90
N ASN A 23 11.36 3.41 2.02
CA ASN A 23 11.85 4.77 2.18
C ASN A 23 13.35 4.82 2.50
N HIS A 24 13.99 3.67 2.73
CA HIS A 24 15.42 3.61 3.00
C HIS A 24 16.20 4.07 1.76
N ASN A 25 16.95 5.16 1.91
CA ASN A 25 17.68 5.85 0.84
C ASN A 25 16.84 6.61 -0.20
N VAL A 26 15.54 6.80 0.03
CA VAL A 26 14.75 7.75 -0.77
C VAL A 26 14.97 9.15 -0.23
N CYS A 27 15.41 10.07 -1.09
CA CYS A 27 15.54 11.47 -0.71
C CYS A 27 14.17 11.98 -0.27
N VAL A 28 14.09 12.56 0.94
CA VAL A 28 12.84 13.11 1.52
C VAL A 28 12.16 14.11 0.58
N GLU A 29 12.92 14.73 -0.34
CA GLU A 29 12.43 15.71 -1.31
C GLU A 29 11.78 15.11 -2.56
N LEU A 30 11.82 13.79 -2.78
CA LEU A 30 11.37 13.17 -4.03
C LEU A 30 10.04 12.40 -3.86
N SER A 31 9.99 11.42 -2.96
CA SER A 31 8.74 10.72 -2.64
C SER A 31 8.85 9.87 -1.38
N LYS A 32 7.69 9.42 -0.84
CA LYS A 32 7.62 8.48 0.28
C LYS A 32 6.47 7.49 0.12
N ALA A 33 6.71 6.26 0.58
CA ALA A 33 5.69 5.28 0.89
C ALA A 33 5.12 5.55 2.28
N GLU A 34 3.80 5.65 2.37
CA GLU A 34 3.05 5.86 3.60
C GLU A 34 1.88 4.87 3.69
N PHE A 35 1.30 4.71 4.88
CA PHE A 35 0.15 3.84 5.08
C PHE A 35 -0.87 4.45 6.05
N GLU A 36 -2.14 4.05 5.91
CA GLU A 36 -3.19 4.31 6.90
C GLU A 36 -3.99 3.05 7.19
N LEU A 37 -4.30 2.84 8.48
CA LEU A 37 -5.20 1.78 8.88
C LEU A 37 -6.64 2.13 8.47
N SER A 38 -7.33 1.17 7.88
CA SER A 38 -8.78 1.25 7.62
C SER A 38 -9.53 0.23 8.49
N ASP A 39 -10.85 0.37 8.62
CA ASP A 39 -11.65 -0.56 9.44
C ASP A 39 -11.51 -2.04 9.04
N THR A 40 -11.19 -2.31 7.77
CA THR A 40 -11.16 -3.64 7.17
C THR A 40 -9.77 -4.10 6.74
N GLY A 41 -8.73 -3.30 6.99
CA GLY A 41 -7.42 -3.52 6.38
C GLY A 41 -6.47 -2.34 6.52
N ILE A 42 -5.57 -2.18 5.55
CA ILE A 42 -4.58 -1.11 5.49
C ILE A 42 -4.47 -0.59 4.06
N GLU A 43 -4.28 0.71 3.93
CA GLU A 43 -4.16 1.46 2.69
C GLU A 43 -2.75 2.02 2.57
N PHE A 44 -2.17 1.95 1.37
CA PHE A 44 -0.83 2.42 1.06
C PHE A 44 -0.89 3.60 0.10
N TYR A 45 -0.02 4.57 0.34
CA TYR A 45 0.02 5.82 -0.40
C TYR A 45 1.43 6.12 -0.88
N HIS A 46 1.52 6.62 -2.10
CA HIS A 46 2.71 7.25 -2.63
C HIS A 46 2.55 8.76 -2.54
N THR A 47 3.40 9.39 -1.74
CA THR A 47 3.38 10.83 -1.50
C THR A 47 4.56 11.46 -2.22
N ARG A 48 4.28 12.46 -3.06
CA ARG A 48 5.29 13.22 -3.80
C ARG A 48 5.42 14.63 -3.22
N PHE A 49 6.65 15.09 -3.05
CA PHE A 49 6.96 16.42 -2.55
C PHE A 49 7.41 17.32 -3.71
N LYS A 50 7.02 18.59 -3.70
CA LYS A 50 7.59 19.58 -4.62
C LYS A 50 8.94 20.03 -4.06
N LEU A 51 9.95 20.09 -4.94
CA LEU A 51 11.32 20.50 -4.62
C LEU A 51 11.39 21.86 -3.88
N ASP A 52 10.41 22.76 -4.07
CA ASP A 52 10.43 24.12 -3.51
C ASP A 52 9.38 24.37 -2.40
N SER A 53 8.65 23.36 -1.91
CA SER A 53 7.56 23.55 -0.94
C SER A 53 7.66 22.63 0.28
N LYS A 54 7.38 23.19 1.47
CA LYS A 54 7.24 22.44 2.73
C LYS A 54 5.94 21.62 2.81
N GLN A 55 5.10 21.63 1.76
CA GLN A 55 3.86 20.86 1.68
C GLN A 55 3.98 19.74 0.64
N ALA A 56 3.47 18.55 0.98
CA ALA A 56 3.30 17.45 0.03
C ALA A 56 2.45 17.95 -1.14
N ASP A 57 2.91 17.73 -2.37
CA ASP A 57 2.23 18.26 -3.54
C ASP A 57 1.01 17.41 -3.87
N HIS A 58 1.19 16.08 -3.84
CA HIS A 58 0.12 15.13 -4.03
C HIS A 58 0.39 13.81 -3.30
N ARG A 59 -0.67 13.26 -2.72
CA ARG A 59 -0.68 11.94 -2.06
C ARG A 59 -1.67 11.05 -2.78
N TYR A 60 -1.17 9.96 -3.33
CA TYR A 60 -1.96 9.06 -4.17
C TYR A 60 -2.06 7.70 -3.51
N LEU A 61 -3.28 7.18 -3.42
CA LEU A 61 -3.54 5.82 -2.97
C LEU A 61 -3.04 4.83 -4.04
N VAL A 62 -2.22 3.88 -3.66
CA VAL A 62 -1.55 2.95 -4.61
C VAL A 62 -1.96 1.51 -4.41
N ALA A 63 -2.15 1.07 -3.18
CA ALA A 63 -2.56 -0.28 -2.86
C ALA A 63 -3.41 -0.32 -1.59
N LYS A 64 -4.16 -1.39 -1.41
CA LYS A 64 -4.91 -1.69 -0.20
C LYS A 64 -4.90 -3.18 0.07
N ILE A 65 -4.56 -3.58 1.29
CA ILE A 65 -4.74 -4.94 1.77
C ILE A 65 -5.97 -4.97 2.67
N LEU A 66 -6.95 -5.82 2.37
CA LEU A 66 -8.20 -5.92 3.12
C LEU A 66 -8.74 -7.35 3.15
N ILE A 67 -9.65 -7.63 4.08
CA ILE A 67 -10.36 -8.90 4.12
C ILE A 67 -11.59 -8.84 3.21
N ARG A 68 -11.61 -9.66 2.15
CA ARG A 68 -12.75 -9.91 1.26
C ARG A 68 -13.09 -11.40 1.31
N ASP A 69 -14.36 -11.74 1.50
CA ASP A 69 -14.83 -13.13 1.55
C ASP A 69 -14.06 -14.04 2.54
N LYS A 70 -13.69 -13.48 3.71
CA LYS A 70 -12.89 -14.14 4.77
C LYS A 70 -11.43 -14.45 4.40
N ALA A 71 -10.93 -13.87 3.33
CA ALA A 71 -9.52 -13.94 2.94
C ALA A 71 -8.92 -12.54 2.81
N TRP A 72 -7.66 -12.40 3.21
CA TRP A 72 -6.83 -11.26 2.85
C TRP A 72 -6.68 -11.18 1.34
N THR A 73 -6.79 -9.96 0.83
CA THR A 73 -6.70 -9.63 -0.58
C THR A 73 -5.88 -8.36 -0.74
N LEU A 74 -5.05 -8.33 -1.77
CA LEU A 74 -4.33 -7.15 -2.22
C LEU A 74 -5.05 -6.55 -3.43
N LEU A 75 -5.46 -5.29 -3.30
CA LEU A 75 -6.00 -4.48 -4.37
C LEU A 75 -4.98 -3.40 -4.74
N ILE A 76 -4.86 -3.13 -6.05
CA ILE A 76 -4.01 -2.10 -6.62
C ILE A 76 -4.90 -1.02 -7.22
N ALA A 77 -4.52 0.24 -7.04
CA ALA A 77 -5.20 1.37 -7.63
C ALA A 77 -4.95 1.38 -9.16
N HIS A 78 -6.03 1.30 -9.95
CA HIS A 78 -5.97 1.54 -11.37
C HIS A 78 -6.09 3.04 -11.65
N ARG A 79 -5.21 3.55 -12.50
CA ARG A 79 -5.21 4.95 -12.91
C ARG A 79 -5.22 5.05 -14.43
N ASP A 80 -5.91 6.08 -14.92
CA ASP A 80 -5.94 6.39 -16.35
C ASP A 80 -4.62 7.06 -16.81
N GLN A 81 -4.56 7.42 -18.09
CA GLN A 81 -3.42 8.13 -18.69
C GLN A 81 -3.15 9.53 -18.10
N HIS A 82 -4.04 10.05 -17.24
CA HIS A 82 -3.91 11.33 -16.55
C HIS A 82 -3.73 11.16 -15.03
N ASP A 83 -3.33 9.99 -14.56
CA ASP A 83 -3.18 9.62 -13.16
C ASP A 83 -4.48 9.69 -12.32
N MET A 84 -5.64 9.76 -12.97
CA MET A 84 -6.95 9.78 -12.31
C MET A 84 -7.32 8.37 -11.83
N PHE A 85 -7.77 8.27 -10.59
CA PHE A 85 -8.21 6.99 -10.02
C PHE A 85 -9.47 6.48 -10.72
N GLU A 86 -9.37 5.33 -11.39
CA GLU A 86 -10.48 4.69 -12.09
C GLU A 86 -11.12 3.55 -11.30
N GLY A 87 -10.39 2.98 -10.34
CA GLY A 87 -10.93 1.90 -9.53
C GLY A 87 -9.86 1.01 -8.92
N TRP A 88 -10.33 -0.11 -8.37
CA TRP A 88 -9.50 -1.12 -7.72
C TRP A 88 -9.47 -2.40 -8.54
N HIS A 89 -8.28 -2.94 -8.76
CA HIS A 89 -8.10 -4.26 -9.32
C HIS A 89 -7.43 -5.19 -8.32
N THR A 90 -7.84 -6.46 -8.32
CA THR A 90 -7.15 -7.48 -7.54
C THR A 90 -5.77 -7.72 -8.13
N HIS A 91 -4.75 -7.84 -7.28
CA HIS A 91 -3.39 -8.13 -7.73
C HIS A 91 -3.37 -9.43 -8.56
N PRO A 92 -2.73 -9.46 -9.75
CA PRO A 92 -2.80 -10.63 -10.64
C PRO A 92 -2.21 -11.89 -10.00
N ALA A 93 -1.20 -11.72 -9.14
CA ALA A 93 -0.58 -12.81 -8.39
C ALA A 93 -1.34 -13.21 -7.10
N ILE A 94 -2.59 -12.75 -6.88
CA ILE A 94 -3.27 -12.96 -5.60
C ILE A 94 -3.43 -14.43 -5.24
N GLU A 95 -3.70 -15.28 -6.23
CA GLU A 95 -3.89 -16.72 -6.02
C GLU A 95 -2.58 -17.40 -5.59
N THR A 96 -1.44 -16.92 -6.10
CA THR A 96 -0.11 -17.45 -5.76
C THR A 96 0.43 -16.91 -4.44
N LEU A 97 0.09 -15.66 -4.10
CA LEU A 97 0.46 -15.02 -2.82
C LEU A 97 -0.33 -15.59 -1.63
N GLY A 98 -1.42 -16.31 -1.90
CA GLY A 98 -2.23 -16.95 -0.87
C GLY A 98 -2.94 -15.97 0.07
N ASN A 99 -3.35 -16.49 1.23
CA ASN A 99 -4.14 -15.76 2.24
C ASN A 99 -3.29 -15.31 3.45
N GLN A 100 -1.99 -15.09 3.26
CA GLN A 100 -1.07 -14.75 4.35
C GLN A 100 -0.67 -13.28 4.30
N LEU A 101 -1.00 -12.54 5.36
CA LEU A 101 -0.76 -11.10 5.42
C LEU A 101 0.70 -10.70 5.16
N HIS A 102 1.66 -11.48 5.64
CA HIS A 102 3.09 -11.19 5.43
C HIS A 102 3.51 -11.31 3.96
N GLN A 103 2.90 -12.23 3.18
CA GLN A 103 3.20 -12.39 1.76
C GLN A 103 2.64 -11.21 0.97
N LEU A 104 1.42 -10.75 1.31
CA LEU A 104 0.83 -9.56 0.70
C LEU A 104 1.63 -8.29 1.03
N ILE A 105 2.12 -8.15 2.26
CA ILE A 105 2.98 -7.03 2.65
C ILE A 105 4.31 -7.09 1.91
N ALA A 106 4.91 -8.26 1.77
CA ALA A 106 6.15 -8.43 1.01
C ALA A 106 5.97 -8.11 -0.49
N GLU A 107 4.82 -8.45 -1.08
CA GLU A 107 4.49 -8.03 -2.45
C GLU A 107 4.39 -6.51 -2.55
N VAL A 108 3.72 -5.85 -1.58
CA VAL A 108 3.67 -4.39 -1.51
C VAL A 108 5.07 -3.79 -1.29
N GLU A 109 5.90 -4.38 -0.45
CA GLU A 109 7.24 -3.87 -0.17
C GLU A 109 8.15 -3.92 -1.40
N ASN A 110 8.22 -5.09 -2.04
CA ASN A 110 9.18 -5.35 -3.11
C ASN A 110 8.66 -4.93 -4.49
N ASP A 111 7.35 -4.96 -4.68
CA ASP A 111 6.65 -4.65 -5.94
C ASP A 111 7.38 -5.20 -7.18
N PRO A 112 7.58 -6.53 -7.25
CA PRO A 112 8.44 -7.15 -8.26
C PRO A 112 7.94 -6.92 -9.70
N GLN A 113 6.64 -6.66 -9.86
CA GLN A 113 6.00 -6.41 -11.16
C GLN A 113 5.89 -4.91 -11.48
N GLY A 114 6.25 -4.02 -10.55
CA GLY A 114 6.12 -2.57 -10.73
C GLY A 114 4.68 -2.11 -10.92
N LEU A 115 3.73 -2.77 -10.24
CA LEU A 115 2.30 -2.49 -10.38
C LEU A 115 1.79 -1.51 -9.32
N ILE A 116 2.53 -1.33 -8.22
CA ILE A 116 2.06 -0.60 -7.04
C ILE A 116 2.63 0.82 -6.99
N TRP A 117 3.96 0.99 -7.03
CA TRP A 117 4.62 2.26 -6.66
C TRP A 117 4.99 3.18 -7.82
#